data_AF-A0A022VUG6-F1
#
_entry.id   AF-A0A022VUG6-F1
#
_cell.length_a   1.000
_cell.length_b   1.000
_cell.length_c   1.000
_cell.angle_alpha   90.00
_cell.angle_beta   90.00
_cell.angle_gamma   90.00
#
_symmetry.space_group_name_H-M   'P 1'
#
loop_
_entity.id
_entity.type
_entity.pdbx_description
1 polymer ?
#
loop_
_entity_poly.entity_id
_entity_poly.type
_entity_poly.pdbx_seq_one_letter_code
_entity_poly.pdbx_strand_id
1 'polypeptide(L)'
;MIAAAAAAADDDDDEEVEVEVEVVEVVSIPKMDLKTSPSTSPHDHPSSPQTMFRPPINRAMRVLDRSFFKKTIPLAAATVFEARNLGRIKNELAKSNDILNAPRLPAIRYVQNPATEEEKSKKCILLKEQIQANDAATWPPTVQKLVEAKSVELKPYDLHLDYDYWLYRMCNREMQLSKCKY
;
A
#
# COMPACT_ATOMS: atom_id res chain seq x y z
N MET A 1 2.86 28.06 -73.20
CA MET A 1 1.76 28.10 -72.22
C MET A 1 1.66 26.69 -71.67
N ILE A 2 2.21 26.39 -70.50
CA ILE A 2 1.68 26.66 -69.16
C ILE A 2 2.85 26.88 -68.17
N ALA A 3 2.60 27.68 -67.15
CA ALA A 3 3.52 28.13 -66.10
C ALA A 3 3.36 27.34 -64.79
N ALA A 4 4.33 27.55 -63.86
CA ALA A 4 4.24 27.45 -62.38
C ALA A 4 4.08 26.04 -61.76
N ALA A 5 4.54 25.68 -60.55
CA ALA A 5 5.25 26.27 -59.40
C ALA A 5 5.81 25.06 -58.58
N ALA A 6 7.05 25.02 -58.06
CA ALA A 6 7.54 25.57 -56.78
C ALA A 6 6.70 25.24 -55.52
N ALA A 7 7.20 24.37 -54.64
CA ALA A 7 7.51 24.64 -53.22
C ALA A 7 7.72 23.32 -52.42
N ALA A 8 8.78 23.32 -51.62
CA ALA A 8 9.12 22.35 -50.58
C ALA A 8 8.94 23.02 -49.20
N ALA A 9 8.91 22.19 -48.15
CA ALA A 9 8.90 22.43 -46.70
C ALA A 9 7.65 21.76 -46.10
N ASP A 10 7.77 20.70 -45.29
CA ASP A 10 8.18 20.73 -43.87
C ASP A 10 7.18 21.52 -43.03
N ASP A 11 6.06 20.87 -42.70
CA ASP A 11 5.18 21.25 -41.59
C ASP A 11 5.44 20.23 -40.46
N ASP A 12 6.45 20.55 -39.65
CA ASP A 12 6.56 20.09 -38.26
C ASP A 12 5.41 20.72 -37.48
N ASP A 13 4.48 19.89 -36.99
CA ASP A 13 3.51 20.25 -35.95
C ASP A 13 4.30 20.46 -34.63
N ASP A 14 4.84 21.65 -34.43
CA ASP A 14 5.23 22.18 -33.12
C ASP A 14 3.96 22.47 -32.31
N GLU A 15 3.48 21.47 -31.57
CA GLU A 15 2.48 21.67 -30.52
C GLU A 15 3.15 22.40 -29.34
N GLU A 16 3.14 23.73 -29.38
CA GLU A 16 3.48 24.58 -28.24
C GLU A 16 2.44 24.35 -27.12
N VAL A 17 2.77 23.48 -26.16
CA VAL A 17 2.03 23.38 -24.90
C VAL A 17 2.47 24.54 -24.00
N GLU A 18 1.70 25.62 -24.03
CA GLU A 18 1.78 26.67 -23.03
C GLU A 18 1.40 26.10 -21.65
N VAL A 19 2.41 25.95 -20.78
CA VAL A 19 2.21 25.55 -19.38
C VAL A 19 1.79 26.80 -18.60
N GLU A 20 0.48 27.04 -18.48
CA GLU A 20 -0.03 28.01 -17.50
C GLU A 20 0.26 27.51 -16.08
N VAL A 21 1.23 28.16 -15.44
CA VAL A 21 1.59 27.93 -14.04
C VAL A 21 0.57 28.68 -13.18
N GLU A 22 -0.49 28.00 -12.74
CA GLU A 22 -1.42 28.57 -11.77
C GLU A 22 -0.77 28.59 -10.38
N VAL A 23 -0.35 29.78 -9.96
CA VAL A 23 0.21 30.07 -8.64
C VAL A 23 -0.93 30.05 -7.62
N VAL A 24 -1.08 28.95 -6.88
CA VAL A 24 -2.05 28.87 -5.78
C VAL A 24 -1.48 29.62 -4.56
N GLU A 25 -2.13 30.73 -4.22
CA GLU A 25 -1.82 31.57 -3.07
C GLU A 25 -1.81 30.80 -1.74
N VAL A 26 -0.78 31.09 -0.93
CA VAL A 26 -0.65 30.59 0.44
C VAL A 26 -1.57 31.40 1.35
N VAL A 27 -2.77 30.88 1.62
CA VAL A 27 -3.67 31.45 2.62
C VAL A 27 -3.12 31.19 4.03
N SER A 28 -2.82 32.29 4.72
CA SER A 28 -2.38 32.36 6.12
C SER A 28 -3.44 31.80 7.07
N ILE A 29 -3.07 30.83 7.91
CA ILE A 29 -3.91 30.35 9.02
C ILE A 29 -3.53 31.12 10.30
N PRO A 30 -4.49 31.74 11.02
CA PRO A 30 -4.19 32.51 12.22
C PRO A 30 -3.81 31.63 13.42
N LYS A 31 -2.85 32.14 14.20
CA LYS A 31 -2.37 31.60 15.47
C LYS A 31 -3.44 31.78 16.54
N MET A 32 -3.80 30.69 17.24
CA MET A 32 -4.59 30.76 18.48
C MET A 32 -3.89 29.95 19.57
N ASP A 33 -3.56 30.64 20.65
CA ASP A 33 -2.82 30.14 21.80
C ASP A 33 -3.72 29.38 22.80
N LEU A 34 -3.21 28.21 23.20
CA LEU A 34 -3.22 27.58 24.53
C LEU A 34 -4.50 27.59 25.41
N LYS A 35 -5.00 26.38 25.73
CA LYS A 35 -5.16 25.92 27.14
C LYS A 35 -5.55 24.44 27.30
N THR A 36 -4.76 23.76 28.13
CA THR A 36 -5.13 22.71 29.10
C THR A 36 -5.46 21.31 28.58
N SER A 37 -4.49 20.40 28.75
CA SER A 37 -4.67 18.95 28.76
C SER A 37 -5.67 18.48 29.82
N PRO A 38 -6.20 17.26 29.65
CA PRO A 38 -5.94 16.26 30.68
C PRO A 38 -5.29 15.01 30.07
N SER A 39 -4.12 14.69 30.63
CA SER A 39 -3.47 13.38 30.69
C SER A 39 -4.22 12.19 30.08
N THR A 40 -3.72 11.66 28.96
CA THR A 40 -3.91 10.25 28.61
C THR A 40 -2.53 9.61 28.41
N SER A 41 -2.33 8.50 29.11
CA SER A 41 -1.05 7.90 29.46
C SER A 41 -0.15 7.50 28.27
N PRO A 42 1.18 7.52 28.44
CA PRO A 42 2.18 7.21 27.42
C PRO A 42 2.43 5.68 27.29
N HIS A 43 1.41 4.89 26.97
CA HIS A 43 1.54 3.42 26.85
C HIS A 43 0.83 2.83 25.63
N ASP A 44 0.97 3.45 24.46
CA ASP A 44 0.83 2.72 23.20
C ASP A 44 2.09 2.98 22.37
N HIS A 45 3.08 2.10 22.52
CA HIS A 45 4.14 1.98 21.52
C HIS A 45 3.50 1.36 20.26
N PRO A 46 3.48 2.06 19.10
CA PRO A 46 3.02 1.46 17.85
C PRO A 46 4.13 0.60 17.19
N SER A 47 4.90 -0.19 17.95
CA SER A 47 6.08 -0.89 17.38
C SER A 47 5.98 -2.41 17.39
N SER A 48 4.78 -2.98 17.56
CA SER A 48 4.56 -4.40 17.27
C SER A 48 3.73 -4.56 16.00
N PRO A 49 4.20 -5.29 14.97
CA PRO A 49 3.43 -5.57 13.76
C PRO A 49 2.12 -6.32 14.04
N GLN A 50 1.87 -6.74 15.28
CA GLN A 50 0.61 -7.35 15.70
C GLN A 50 -0.52 -6.31 15.86
N THR A 51 -0.21 -5.02 16.07
CA THR A 51 -1.24 -3.99 16.29
C THR A 51 -1.94 -3.57 14.99
N MET A 52 -1.22 -3.54 13.86
CA MET A 52 -1.76 -3.15 12.56
C MET A 52 -2.83 -4.14 12.06
N PHE A 53 -2.74 -5.42 12.44
CA PHE A 53 -3.70 -6.47 12.06
C PHE A 53 -4.83 -6.65 13.08
N ARG A 54 -5.02 -5.73 14.04
CA ARG A 54 -6.17 -5.80 14.96
C ARG A 54 -7.45 -5.31 14.27
N PRO A 55 -8.61 -5.89 14.63
CA PRO A 55 -9.88 -5.43 14.09
C PRO A 55 -10.14 -3.96 14.50
N PRO A 56 -10.80 -3.16 13.65
CA PRO A 56 -11.35 -1.87 14.06
C PRO A 56 -12.24 -2.01 15.32
N ILE A 57 -12.18 -1.04 16.23
CA ILE A 57 -12.94 -1.08 17.49
C ILE A 57 -14.07 -0.05 17.44
N ASN A 58 -15.32 -0.52 17.56
CA ASN A 58 -16.48 0.34 17.79
C ASN A 58 -17.01 0.14 19.21
N ARG A 59 -16.83 1.15 20.07
CA ARG A 59 -17.27 1.08 21.48
C ARG A 59 -18.76 1.36 21.69
N ALA A 60 -19.44 1.90 20.69
CA ALA A 60 -20.87 2.23 20.74
C ALA A 60 -21.76 1.09 20.23
N MET A 61 -21.19 0.09 19.58
CA MET A 61 -21.92 -0.98 18.91
C MET A 61 -22.60 -1.93 19.92
N ARG A 62 -23.93 -1.97 19.90
CA ARG A 62 -24.72 -2.91 20.73
C ARG A 62 -25.13 -4.18 19.98
N VAL A 63 -25.20 -4.12 18.66
CA VAL A 63 -25.51 -5.23 17.75
C VAL A 63 -24.37 -5.36 16.75
N LEU A 64 -23.91 -6.59 16.49
CA LEU A 64 -22.75 -6.83 15.62
C LEU A 64 -23.03 -6.40 14.18
N ASP A 65 -22.43 -5.28 13.77
CA ASP A 65 -22.33 -4.87 12.38
C ASP A 65 -21.00 -5.36 11.80
N ARG A 66 -21.08 -6.40 10.96
CA ARG A 66 -19.90 -7.01 10.32
C ARG A 66 -19.24 -6.06 9.32
N SER A 67 -19.99 -5.11 8.76
CA SER A 67 -19.48 -4.19 7.74
C SER A 67 -18.49 -3.17 8.31
N PHE A 68 -18.55 -2.90 9.62
CA PHE A 68 -17.60 -2.06 10.34
C PHE A 68 -16.21 -2.69 10.45
N PHE A 69 -16.11 -4.02 10.46
CA PHE A 69 -14.86 -4.74 10.58
C PHE A 69 -14.22 -4.88 9.21
N LYS A 70 -13.80 -3.75 8.65
CA LYS A 70 -13.02 -3.68 7.43
C LYS A 70 -11.82 -2.77 7.67
N LYS A 71 -10.65 -3.19 7.23
CA LYS A 71 -9.43 -2.39 7.30
C LYS A 71 -8.64 -2.59 6.01
N THR A 72 -8.30 -1.48 5.37
CA THR A 72 -7.36 -1.47 4.26
C THR A 72 -6.00 -1.06 4.77
N ILE A 73 -4.97 -1.84 4.46
CA ILE A 73 -3.59 -1.54 4.81
C ILE A 73 -2.80 -1.37 3.51
N PRO A 74 -2.27 -0.17 3.22
CA PRO A 74 -1.42 0.04 2.06
C PRO A 74 -0.08 -0.64 2.29
N LEU A 75 0.29 -1.55 1.41
CA LEU A 75 1.53 -2.32 1.47
C LEU A 75 2.23 -2.34 0.12
N ALA A 76 3.47 -2.83 0.08
CA ALA A 76 4.12 -3.19 -1.16
C ALA A 76 3.96 -4.69 -1.46
N ALA A 77 3.79 -5.01 -2.73
CA ALA A 77 3.81 -6.37 -3.22
C ALA A 77 4.92 -6.56 -4.26
N ALA A 78 5.72 -7.60 -4.05
CA ALA A 78 6.71 -8.09 -4.99
C ALA A 78 6.02 -8.99 -6.02
N THR A 79 5.68 -8.44 -7.19
CA THR A 79 5.11 -9.19 -8.32
C THR A 79 6.21 -9.97 -9.02
N VAL A 80 6.05 -11.29 -9.14
CA VAL A 80 7.03 -12.14 -9.79
C VAL A 80 6.68 -12.29 -11.26
N PHE A 81 7.63 -11.97 -12.15
CA PHE A 81 7.42 -12.10 -13.59
C PHE A 81 7.28 -13.56 -14.01
N GLU A 82 8.15 -14.43 -13.49
CA GLU A 82 8.17 -15.84 -13.86
C GLU A 82 7.80 -16.74 -12.68
N ALA A 83 6.66 -17.43 -12.79
CA ALA A 83 6.13 -18.30 -11.74
C ALA A 83 7.08 -19.44 -11.34
N ARG A 84 8.02 -19.84 -12.20
CA ARG A 84 9.07 -20.83 -11.89
C ARG A 84 10.01 -20.36 -10.78
N ASN A 85 10.30 -19.06 -10.74
CA ASN A 85 11.20 -18.46 -9.76
C ASN A 85 10.50 -18.12 -8.43
N LEU A 86 9.17 -18.19 -8.37
CA LEU A 86 8.38 -17.84 -7.19
C LEU A 86 8.82 -18.58 -5.92
N GLY A 87 9.11 -19.89 -6.02
CA GLY A 87 9.56 -20.68 -4.88
C GLY A 87 10.93 -20.24 -4.37
N ARG A 88 11.87 -19.95 -5.27
CA ARG A 88 13.22 -19.46 -4.95
C ARG A 88 13.15 -18.08 -4.29
N ILE A 89 12.44 -17.15 -4.93
CA ILE A 89 12.28 -15.77 -4.48
C ILE A 89 11.59 -15.74 -3.11
N LYS A 90 10.52 -16.52 -2.91
CA LYS A 90 9.87 -16.66 -1.61
C LYS A 90 10.85 -17.14 -0.53
N ASN A 91 11.68 -18.14 -0.82
CA ASN A 91 12.63 -18.64 0.17
C ASN A 91 13.72 -17.61 0.49
N GLU A 92 14.15 -16.83 -0.49
CA GLU A 92 15.12 -15.74 -0.30
C GLU A 92 14.55 -14.62 0.57
N LEU A 93 13.33 -14.16 0.27
CA LEU A 93 12.61 -13.17 1.06
C LEU A 93 12.23 -13.69 2.46
N ALA A 94 11.97 -14.99 2.59
CA ALA A 94 11.73 -15.62 3.89
C ALA A 94 12.99 -15.62 4.77
N LYS A 95 14.17 -15.84 4.17
CA LYS A 95 15.46 -15.81 4.87
C LYS A 95 15.82 -14.41 5.36
N SER A 96 15.57 -13.39 4.53
CA SER A 96 15.77 -11.99 4.93
C SER A 96 14.64 -11.46 5.84
N ASN A 97 13.59 -12.27 6.06
CA ASN A 97 12.42 -11.89 6.85
C ASN A 97 11.67 -10.70 6.24
N ASP A 98 11.70 -10.51 4.92
CA ASP A 98 11.04 -9.37 4.26
C ASP A 98 9.57 -9.64 3.90
N ILE A 99 9.12 -10.89 4.06
CA ILE A 99 7.74 -11.31 3.83
C ILE A 99 6.82 -10.82 4.94
N LEU A 100 5.63 -10.38 4.57
CA LEU A 100 4.56 -10.04 5.50
C LEU A 100 4.21 -11.24 6.41
N ASN A 101 4.50 -11.12 7.70
CA ASN A 101 4.14 -12.13 8.68
C ASN A 101 2.77 -11.83 9.30
N ALA A 102 1.70 -12.07 8.52
CA ALA A 102 0.32 -11.90 8.98
C ALA A 102 -0.30 -13.28 9.31
N PRO A 103 -0.87 -13.46 10.52
CA PRO A 103 -1.49 -14.73 10.88
C PRO A 103 -2.69 -15.04 9.99
N ARG A 104 -2.83 -16.30 9.56
CA ARG A 104 -3.94 -16.78 8.69
C ARG A 104 -3.98 -16.14 7.29
N LEU A 105 -2.98 -15.33 6.92
CA LEU A 105 -2.87 -14.75 5.58
C LEU A 105 -1.82 -15.52 4.76
N PRO A 106 -2.14 -16.00 3.56
CA PRO A 106 -1.12 -16.48 2.64
C PRO A 106 -0.21 -15.33 2.22
N ALA A 107 1.11 -15.54 2.29
CA ALA A 107 2.13 -14.60 1.83
C ALA A 107 2.12 -14.40 0.31
N ILE A 108 1.70 -15.42 -0.44
CA ILE A 108 1.57 -15.36 -1.90
C ILE A 108 0.11 -15.03 -2.23
N ARG A 109 -0.09 -14.01 -3.06
CA ARG A 109 -1.41 -13.61 -3.58
C ARG A 109 -1.34 -13.35 -5.08
N TYR A 110 -2.49 -13.06 -5.67
CA TYR A 110 -2.57 -12.57 -7.05
C TYR A 110 -2.47 -11.05 -7.03
N VAL A 111 -2.01 -10.49 -8.14
CA VAL A 111 -1.94 -9.03 -8.33
C VAL A 111 -3.35 -8.44 -8.23
N GLN A 112 -3.50 -7.37 -7.45
CA GLN A 112 -4.70 -6.55 -7.42
C GLN A 112 -4.63 -5.49 -8.52
N ASN A 113 -5.78 -5.14 -9.11
CA ASN A 113 -5.88 -4.16 -10.18
C ASN A 113 -4.91 -4.44 -11.36
N PRO A 114 -5.01 -5.62 -12.01
CA PRO A 114 -4.18 -5.92 -13.16
C PRO A 114 -4.50 -4.95 -14.31
N ALA A 115 -3.49 -4.30 -14.88
CA ALA A 115 -3.67 -3.46 -16.06
C ALA A 115 -3.94 -4.30 -17.32
N THR A 116 -3.43 -5.54 -17.32
CA THR A 116 -3.53 -6.50 -18.44
C THR A 116 -3.98 -7.86 -17.92
N GLU A 117 -4.72 -8.64 -18.72
CA GLU A 117 -5.15 -10.01 -18.36
C GLU A 117 -3.98 -10.93 -17.96
N GLU A 118 -2.79 -10.73 -18.55
CA GLU A 118 -1.59 -11.46 -18.17
C GLU A 118 -1.17 -11.21 -16.71
N GLU A 119 -1.34 -9.99 -16.21
CA GLU A 119 -0.98 -9.62 -14.84
C GLU A 119 -1.91 -10.24 -13.81
N LYS A 120 -3.18 -10.46 -14.18
CA LYS A 120 -4.17 -11.10 -13.33
C LYS A 120 -3.76 -12.52 -12.92
N SER A 121 -3.05 -13.21 -13.80
CA SER A 121 -2.52 -14.56 -13.56
C SER A 121 -1.17 -14.55 -12.82
N LYS A 122 -0.51 -13.39 -12.72
CA LYS A 122 0.76 -13.27 -12.02
C LYS A 122 0.54 -13.36 -10.52
N LYS A 123 1.54 -13.93 -9.85
CA LYS A 123 1.58 -14.07 -8.40
C LYS A 123 2.50 -13.01 -7.81
N CYS A 124 2.05 -12.40 -6.73
CA CYS A 124 2.81 -11.45 -5.95
C CYS A 124 3.04 -11.99 -4.54
N ILE A 125 4.11 -11.52 -3.91
CA ILE A 125 4.45 -11.79 -2.52
C ILE A 125 4.25 -10.50 -1.75
N LEU A 126 3.44 -10.55 -0.69
CA LEU A 126 3.23 -9.40 0.18
C LEU A 126 4.48 -9.14 1.02
N LEU A 127 4.98 -7.92 0.96
CA LEU A 127 6.13 -7.46 1.73
C LEU A 127 5.66 -6.83 3.04
N LYS A 128 6.61 -6.69 3.98
CA LYS A 128 6.38 -5.97 5.24
C LYS A 128 5.99 -4.51 4.99
N GLU A 129 5.24 -3.95 5.94
CA GLU A 129 4.82 -2.53 5.94
C GLU A 129 5.97 -1.54 5.87
N GLN A 130 7.12 -1.90 6.43
CA GLN A 130 8.30 -1.05 6.37
C GLN A 130 8.71 -0.79 4.92
N ILE A 131 8.44 -1.71 3.99
CA ILE A 131 8.87 -1.61 2.60
C ILE A 131 7.76 -0.93 1.79
N GLN A 132 8.05 0.24 1.24
CA GLN A 132 7.13 0.96 0.37
C GLN A 132 7.51 0.77 -1.10
N ALA A 133 6.52 0.63 -1.98
CA ALA A 133 6.78 0.49 -3.41
C ALA A 133 7.28 1.79 -4.06
N ASN A 134 6.97 2.94 -3.45
CA ASN A 134 7.31 4.26 -4.00
C ASN A 134 8.69 4.77 -3.57
N ASP A 135 9.29 4.17 -2.53
CA ASP A 135 10.57 4.62 -1.97
C ASP A 135 11.61 3.49 -2.00
N ALA A 136 12.56 3.60 -2.94
CA ALA A 136 13.62 2.62 -3.12
C ALA A 136 14.64 2.61 -1.97
N ALA A 137 14.73 3.70 -1.20
CA ALA A 137 15.62 3.79 -0.04
C ALA A 137 15.21 2.84 1.08
N THR A 138 13.91 2.53 1.18
CA THR A 138 13.39 1.59 2.18
C THR A 138 13.49 0.12 1.74
N TRP A 139 13.98 -0.16 0.53
CA TRP A 139 14.09 -1.53 0.04
C TRP A 139 15.28 -2.25 0.68
N PRO A 140 15.07 -3.44 1.25
CA PRO A 140 16.17 -4.25 1.75
C PRO A 140 17.05 -4.69 0.58
N PRO A 141 18.34 -4.96 0.82
CA PRO A 141 19.31 -5.29 -0.24
C PRO A 141 18.93 -6.56 -1.02
N THR A 142 18.17 -7.46 -0.39
CA THR A 142 17.61 -8.65 -1.05
C THR A 142 16.60 -8.27 -2.13
N VAL A 143 15.67 -7.37 -1.81
CA VAL A 143 14.63 -6.91 -2.74
C VAL A 143 15.25 -6.11 -3.88
N GLN A 144 16.20 -5.20 -3.59
CA GLN A 144 16.90 -4.43 -4.62
C GLN A 144 17.56 -5.34 -5.66
N LYS A 145 18.31 -6.36 -5.23
CA LYS A 145 18.94 -7.35 -6.12
C LYS A 145 17.94 -8.07 -7.01
N LEU A 146 16.77 -8.43 -6.47
CA LEU A 146 15.71 -9.13 -7.22
C LEU A 146 15.05 -8.23 -8.27
N VAL A 147 14.92 -6.93 -7.98
CA VAL A 147 14.41 -5.92 -8.90
C VAL A 147 15.43 -5.60 -9.99
N GLU A 148 16.71 -5.42 -9.63
CA GLU A 148 17.81 -5.21 -10.58
C GLU A 148 17.97 -6.40 -11.54
N ALA A 149 17.82 -7.62 -11.02
CA ALA A 149 17.81 -8.84 -11.81
C ALA A 149 16.54 -9.02 -12.67
N LYS A 150 15.62 -8.04 -12.67
CA LYS A 150 14.33 -8.06 -13.39
C LYS A 150 13.52 -9.33 -13.14
N SER A 151 13.70 -9.92 -11.95
CA SER A 151 12.99 -11.14 -11.54
C SER A 151 11.69 -10.82 -10.82
N VAL A 152 11.64 -9.62 -10.21
CA VAL A 152 10.51 -9.12 -9.42
C VAL A 152 10.28 -7.65 -9.76
N GLU A 153 9.02 -7.24 -9.74
CA GLU A 153 8.58 -5.84 -9.81
C GLU A 153 7.89 -5.47 -8.49
N LEU A 154 8.20 -4.31 -7.92
CA LEU A 154 7.50 -3.80 -6.75
C LEU A 154 6.31 -2.95 -7.19
N LYS A 155 5.11 -3.33 -6.73
CA LYS A 155 3.88 -2.56 -6.97
C LYS A 155 3.20 -2.25 -5.63
N PRO A 156 2.54 -1.09 -5.49
CA PRO A 156 1.63 -0.83 -4.38
C PRO A 156 0.51 -1.87 -4.35
N TYR A 157 0.10 -2.28 -3.15
CA TYR A 157 -0.93 -3.30 -2.93
C TYR A 157 -1.77 -2.96 -1.72
N ASP A 158 -3.08 -2.92 -1.88
CA ASP A 158 -4.03 -2.62 -0.81
C ASP A 158 -4.57 -3.90 -0.17
N LEU A 159 -4.03 -4.23 1.00
CA LEU A 159 -4.49 -5.38 1.74
C LEU A 159 -5.83 -5.07 2.43
N HIS A 160 -6.92 -5.55 1.84
CA HIS A 160 -8.24 -5.53 2.44
C HIS A 160 -8.41 -6.69 3.44
N LEU A 161 -8.65 -6.34 4.70
CA LEU A 161 -8.98 -7.24 5.78
C LEU A 161 -10.44 -7.03 6.17
N ASP A 162 -11.26 -8.05 5.94
CA ASP A 162 -12.68 -8.06 6.32
C ASP A 162 -12.90 -8.84 7.61
N TYR A 163 -14.14 -8.83 8.09
CA TYR A 163 -14.59 -9.53 9.29
C TYR A 163 -14.11 -10.99 9.36
N ASP A 164 -14.07 -11.73 8.25
CA ASP A 164 -13.68 -13.15 8.22
C ASP A 164 -12.19 -13.40 8.56
N TYR A 165 -11.34 -12.39 8.33
CA TYR A 165 -9.93 -12.45 8.73
C TYR A 165 -9.79 -12.49 10.25
N TRP A 166 -10.64 -11.75 10.98
CA TRP A 166 -10.66 -11.79 12.43
C TRP A 166 -11.61 -12.88 12.92
N LEU A 167 -11.11 -13.76 13.78
CA LEU A 167 -12.01 -14.72 14.43
C LEU A 167 -13.03 -13.93 15.27
N TYR A 168 -14.29 -14.38 15.31
CA TYR A 168 -15.32 -13.80 16.18
C TYR A 168 -14.81 -13.60 17.62
N ARG A 169 -14.02 -14.55 18.13
CA ARG A 169 -13.38 -14.45 19.46
C ARG A 169 -12.39 -13.29 19.59
N MET A 170 -11.72 -12.87 18.50
CA MET A 170 -10.81 -11.72 18.49
C MET A 170 -11.61 -10.42 18.46
N CYS A 171 -12.61 -10.28 17.58
CA CYS A 171 -13.47 -9.09 17.56
C CYS A 171 -14.23 -8.91 18.88
N ASN A 172 -14.79 -10.00 19.43
CA ASN A 172 -15.52 -9.97 20.70
C ASN A 172 -14.58 -9.76 21.90
N ARG A 173 -13.38 -10.37 21.93
CA ARG A 173 -12.39 -10.14 22.99
C ARG A 173 -11.95 -8.68 23.02
N GLU A 174 -11.71 -8.03 21.87
CA GLU A 174 -11.36 -6.60 21.89
C GLU A 174 -12.52 -5.69 22.30
N MET A 175 -13.76 -6.10 22.02
CA MET A 175 -14.93 -5.45 22.61
C MET A 175 -14.96 -5.62 24.15
N GLN A 176 -14.59 -6.78 24.69
CA GLN A 176 -14.57 -7.05 26.13
C GLN A 176 -13.37 -6.42 26.85
N LEU A 177 -12.17 -6.40 26.24
CA LEU A 177 -10.98 -5.73 26.78
C LEU A 177 -11.20 -4.21 26.91
N SER A 178 -12.04 -3.62 26.05
CA SER A 178 -12.48 -2.23 26.21
C SER A 178 -13.40 -2.01 27.43
N LYS A 179 -14.04 -3.06 27.96
CA LYS A 179 -14.86 -2.98 29.19
C LYS A 179 -14.05 -3.19 30.46
N CYS A 180 -12.86 -3.81 30.37
CA CYS A 180 -11.98 -4.09 31.51
C CYS A 180 -10.86 -3.05 31.72
N LYS A 181 -10.85 -1.95 30.96
CA LYS A 181 -10.05 -0.76 31.28
C LYS A 181 -10.93 0.25 32.04
N TYR A 182 -11.36 -0.09 33.25
CA TYR A 182 -11.80 0.81 34.31
C TYR A 182 -11.69 0.07 35.64
#